data_AF-A0A2E0VXP3-F1
#
_entry.id   AF-A0A2E0VXP3-F1
#
_cell.length_a   1.000
_cell.length_b   1.000
_cell.length_c   1.000
_cell.angle_alpha   90.00
_cell.angle_beta   90.00
_cell.angle_gamma   90.00
#
_symmetry.space_group_name_H-M   'P 1'
#
loop_
_entity.id
_entity.type
_entity.pdbx_description
1 polymer ?
#
loop_
_entity_poly.entity_id
_entity_poly.type
_entity_poly.pdbx_seq_one_letter_code
_entity_poly.pdbx_strand_id
1 'polypeptide(L)'
;MVKRFLTFVLILLAASVAMGQYSTVIYNYELNRFGENEPLPSERNILFTGNIPSFIDVVEISIYNHKGLESRGPLAAGVWKRTFNDEGTAFSIPMNYPLQASKKYDVAITFFSAVSDEQKAELYQQLLANLHAYLDQTTQVGRSGFKLIRKSKQLVADLNTIVWTGLQNYRSKTNLSFNGFSDLVAQSIDNLDNTKLPASMQSLPDSLKEAKKAAMKAHALQQVKTQVDSELRFLLNQDWAMLYDQRYIDDYPTEDRPTHFAINAGYGGIWLNGKLDDKSSFGDAAYFGLGFPLSTSTIAPRFLQDASLTVGFFTRNFNGDDGTTYSGPIFNRPLYAGIDYKLFSFIRLNGGAAIIEKTPANGSGNSIVLKPFLGISAKVNISLSLDK
;
A
#
# COMPACT_ATOMS: atom_id res chain seq x y z
N MET A 1 -38.50 -5.92 33.33
CA MET A 1 -37.65 -6.74 32.42
C MET A 1 -37.25 -5.97 31.16
N VAL A 2 -38.19 -5.34 30.45
CA VAL A 2 -37.96 -4.54 29.23
C VAL A 2 -36.92 -3.41 29.39
N LYS A 3 -36.95 -2.65 30.51
CA LYS A 3 -35.95 -1.59 30.76
C LYS A 3 -34.51 -2.12 30.84
N ARG A 4 -34.29 -3.27 31.51
CA ARG A 4 -32.95 -3.89 31.62
C ARG A 4 -32.45 -4.46 30.29
N PHE A 5 -33.36 -4.97 29.47
CA PHE A 5 -33.06 -5.42 28.10
C PHE A 5 -32.68 -4.25 27.19
N LEU A 6 -33.41 -3.13 27.26
CA LEU A 6 -33.12 -1.92 26.49
C LEU A 6 -31.76 -1.31 26.87
N THR A 7 -31.42 -1.27 28.17
CA THR A 7 -30.10 -0.80 28.63
C THR A 7 -28.97 -1.69 28.12
N PHE A 8 -29.17 -3.02 28.09
CA PHE A 8 -28.17 -3.96 27.58
C PHE A 8 -27.95 -3.81 26.06
N VAL A 9 -29.02 -3.60 25.29
CA VAL A 9 -28.95 -3.33 23.86
C VAL A 9 -28.25 -1.99 23.58
N LEU A 10 -28.51 -0.94 24.38
CA LEU A 10 -27.87 0.36 24.23
C LEU A 10 -26.35 0.31 24.53
N ILE A 11 -25.93 -0.50 25.50
CA ILE A 11 -24.51 -0.74 25.81
C ILE A 11 -23.82 -1.52 24.68
N LEU A 12 -24.51 -2.49 24.07
CA LEU A 12 -24.01 -3.24 22.91
C LEU A 12 -23.87 -2.36 21.66
N LEU A 13 -24.80 -1.43 21.43
CA LEU A 13 -24.71 -0.43 20.36
C LEU A 13 -23.59 0.59 20.61
N ALA A 14 -23.43 1.06 21.85
CA ALA A 14 -22.33 1.97 22.22
C ALA A 14 -20.94 1.32 22.06
N ALA A 15 -20.81 0.00 22.29
CA ALA A 15 -19.56 -0.73 22.09
C ALA A 15 -19.18 -0.88 20.60
N SER A 16 -20.15 -0.79 19.68
CA SER A 16 -19.90 -0.95 18.24
C SER A 16 -19.26 0.29 17.58
N VAL A 17 -19.32 1.45 18.22
CA VAL A 17 -18.79 2.73 17.70
C VAL A 17 -17.28 2.89 17.94
N ALA A 18 -16.64 1.96 18.67
CA ALA A 18 -15.21 2.03 18.99
C ALA A 18 -14.28 1.43 17.91
N MET A 19 -14.82 0.80 16.86
CA MET A 19 -14.03 0.16 15.80
C MET A 19 -13.75 1.12 14.65
N GLY A 20 -12.89 2.11 14.89
CA GLY A 20 -12.46 3.06 13.86
C GLY A 20 -11.56 4.17 14.36
N GLN A 21 -11.01 4.06 15.57
CA GLN A 21 -10.12 5.07 16.13
C GLN A 21 -8.76 4.99 15.43
N TYR A 22 -8.36 6.09 14.80
CA TYR A 22 -6.99 6.26 14.34
C TYR A 22 -6.06 6.32 15.56
N SER A 23 -4.92 5.66 15.47
CA SER A 23 -3.84 5.90 16.44
C SER A 23 -3.12 7.19 16.04
N THR A 24 -3.16 8.19 16.90
CA THR A 24 -2.49 9.48 16.65
C THR A 24 -1.00 9.32 16.91
N VAL A 25 -0.20 9.77 15.94
CA VAL A 25 1.27 9.81 16.02
C VAL A 25 1.69 11.26 15.88
N ILE A 26 2.32 11.79 16.92
CA ILE A 26 2.78 13.19 16.93
C ILE A 26 4.23 13.21 16.46
N TYR A 27 4.51 13.93 15.37
CA TYR A 27 5.85 14.17 14.86
C TYR A 27 6.45 15.43 15.49
N ASN A 28 7.66 15.29 16.04
CA ASN A 28 8.47 16.40 16.54
C ASN A 28 9.52 16.78 15.49
N TYR A 29 9.35 17.96 14.89
CA TYR A 29 10.22 18.48 13.83
C TYR A 29 11.67 18.72 14.28
N GLU A 30 11.87 19.24 15.49
CA GLU A 30 13.21 19.58 16.01
C GLU A 30 14.04 18.34 16.31
N LEU A 31 13.39 17.31 16.85
CA LEU A 31 14.04 16.07 17.28
C LEU A 31 14.02 14.99 16.21
N ASN A 32 13.37 15.23 15.06
CA ASN A 32 13.15 14.28 13.97
C ASN A 32 12.68 12.89 14.48
N ARG A 33 11.67 12.89 15.35
CA ARG A 33 11.14 11.66 15.98
C ARG A 33 9.63 11.73 16.20
N PHE A 34 9.00 10.58 16.33
CA PHE A 34 7.60 10.48 16.73
C PHE A 34 7.48 10.35 18.26
N GLY A 35 6.63 11.18 18.87
CA GLY A 35 6.39 11.23 20.31
C GLY A 35 7.70 11.29 21.11
N GLU A 36 7.81 10.41 22.11
CA GLU A 36 9.03 10.19 22.90
C GLU A 36 9.83 8.98 22.37
N ASN A 37 9.92 8.85 21.05
CA ASN A 37 10.49 7.70 20.35
C ASN A 37 9.67 6.40 20.53
N GLU A 38 8.35 6.55 20.56
CA GLU A 38 7.41 5.43 20.65
C GLU A 38 7.28 4.72 19.28
N PRO A 39 7.19 3.39 19.25
CA PRO A 39 7.02 2.66 17.99
C PRO A 39 5.73 3.06 17.28
N LEU A 40 5.72 2.98 15.95
CA LEU A 40 4.54 3.28 15.16
C LEU A 40 3.40 2.28 15.47
N PRO A 41 2.15 2.74 15.52
CA PRO A 41 1.01 1.87 15.73
C PRO A 41 0.95 0.76 14.68
N SER A 42 0.77 -0.48 15.13
CA SER A 42 0.64 -1.62 14.22
C SER A 42 -0.84 -1.92 13.95
N GLU A 43 -1.13 -2.32 12.71
CA GLU A 43 -2.40 -2.90 12.27
C GLU A 43 -3.65 -2.02 12.51
N ARG A 44 -3.42 -0.70 12.59
CA ARG A 44 -4.43 0.34 12.74
C ARG A 44 -4.10 1.48 11.78
N ASN A 45 -5.12 2.24 11.42
CA ASN A 45 -4.91 3.47 10.67
C ASN A 45 -4.23 4.51 11.58
N ILE A 46 -3.33 5.29 11.00
CA ILE A 46 -2.49 6.24 11.73
C ILE A 46 -2.96 7.65 11.40
N LEU A 47 -3.05 8.53 12.39
CA LEU A 47 -3.24 9.96 12.18
C LEU A 47 -1.93 10.66 12.52
N PHE A 48 -1.18 11.06 11.51
CA PHE A 48 0.05 11.84 11.72
C PHE A 48 -0.31 13.28 12.02
N THR A 49 0.19 13.80 13.13
CA THR A 49 0.06 15.20 13.50
C THR A 49 1.42 15.77 13.82
N GLY A 50 1.57 17.09 13.78
CA GLY A 50 2.82 17.72 14.16
C GLY A 50 2.74 19.23 14.03
N ASN A 51 3.66 19.92 14.69
CA ASN A 51 3.75 21.36 14.61
C ASN A 51 4.54 21.78 13.37
N ILE A 52 4.09 22.84 12.71
CA ILE A 52 4.73 23.42 11.53
C ILE A 52 4.76 24.95 11.65
N PRO A 53 5.81 25.59 11.13
CA PRO A 53 5.84 27.04 10.96
C PRO A 53 4.69 27.54 10.06
N SER A 54 4.28 28.79 10.25
CA SER A 54 3.21 29.42 9.47
C SER A 54 3.51 29.54 7.98
N PHE A 55 4.79 29.58 7.59
CA PHE A 55 5.21 29.67 6.19
C PHE A 55 5.13 28.32 5.44
N ILE A 56 4.88 27.21 6.12
CA ILE A 56 4.70 25.89 5.51
C ILE A 56 3.24 25.75 5.05
N ASP A 57 3.07 25.46 3.77
CA ASP A 57 1.79 25.37 3.09
C ASP A 57 1.37 23.94 2.75
N VAL A 58 2.33 23.05 2.52
CA VAL A 58 2.06 21.65 2.19
C VAL A 58 3.00 20.76 3.00
N VAL A 59 2.46 19.66 3.52
CA VAL A 59 3.21 18.60 4.18
C VAL A 59 2.86 17.29 3.50
N GLU A 60 3.87 16.56 3.04
CA GLU A 60 3.72 15.22 2.48
C GLU A 60 4.37 14.21 3.42
N ILE A 61 3.66 13.14 3.76
CA ILE A 61 4.21 12.03 4.53
C ILE A 61 4.16 10.79 3.67
N SER A 62 5.31 10.14 3.50
CA SER A 62 5.46 8.91 2.72
C SER A 62 6.09 7.82 3.58
N ILE A 63 5.47 6.64 3.59
CA ILE A 63 5.95 5.46 4.30
C ILE A 63 6.52 4.49 3.28
N TYR A 64 7.72 4.00 3.52
CA TYR A 64 8.40 3.02 2.70
C TYR A 64 8.63 1.73 3.49
N ASN A 65 8.79 0.60 2.79
CA ASN A 65 9.43 -0.56 3.41
C ASN A 65 10.85 -0.20 3.85
N HIS A 66 11.41 -0.94 4.81
CA HIS A 66 12.82 -0.89 5.15
C HIS A 66 13.74 -0.86 3.91
N LYS A 67 14.64 0.12 3.84
CA LYS A 67 15.53 0.40 2.69
C LYS A 67 14.77 0.68 1.39
N GLY A 68 13.54 1.17 1.52
CA GLY A 68 12.62 1.31 0.40
C GLY A 68 12.88 2.56 -0.43
N LEU A 69 13.44 3.62 0.18
CA LEU A 69 13.65 4.91 -0.46
C LEU A 69 14.46 4.81 -1.77
N GLU A 70 15.44 3.91 -1.82
CA GLU A 70 16.33 3.75 -2.98
C GLU A 70 15.83 2.74 -4.02
N SER A 71 14.85 1.90 -3.67
CA SER A 71 14.54 0.68 -4.45
C SER A 71 13.10 0.57 -4.93
N ARG A 72 12.13 1.21 -4.24
CA ARG A 72 10.69 1.08 -4.52
C ARG A 72 9.92 2.36 -4.15
N GLY A 73 8.76 2.55 -4.78
CA GLY A 73 7.83 3.62 -4.41
C GLY A 73 7.26 3.44 -2.99
N PRO A 74 6.62 4.49 -2.44
CA PRO A 74 6.04 4.45 -1.10
C PRO A 74 4.92 3.41 -1.00
N LEU A 75 4.82 2.77 0.16
CA LEU A 75 3.69 1.89 0.52
C LEU A 75 2.40 2.68 0.72
N ALA A 76 2.54 3.87 1.31
CA ALA A 76 1.46 4.78 1.58
C ALA A 76 1.98 6.21 1.58
N ALA A 77 1.16 7.13 1.10
CA ALA A 77 1.46 8.54 1.12
C ALA A 77 0.21 9.34 1.49
N GLY A 78 0.40 10.42 2.22
CA GLY A 78 -0.64 11.35 2.61
C GLY A 78 -0.16 12.78 2.46
N VAL A 79 -1.08 13.69 2.16
CA VAL A 79 -0.78 15.11 1.92
C VAL A 79 -1.72 15.96 2.76
N TRP A 80 -1.16 16.91 3.48
CA TRP A 80 -1.89 18.00 4.10
C TRP A 80 -1.58 19.30 3.37
N LYS A 81 -2.61 20.11 3.16
CA LYS A 81 -2.51 21.42 2.51
C LYS A 81 -3.18 22.44 3.42
N ARG A 82 -2.47 23.53 3.69
CA ARG A 82 -2.99 24.67 4.42
C ARG A 82 -4.19 25.26 3.68
N THR A 83 -5.30 25.46 4.37
CA THR A 83 -6.47 26.11 3.81
C THR A 83 -6.26 27.62 3.69
N PHE A 84 -7.03 28.27 2.82
CA PHE A 84 -6.96 29.72 2.65
C PHE A 84 -7.24 30.44 3.99
N ASN A 85 -6.39 31.41 4.35
CA ASN A 85 -6.43 32.17 5.63
C ASN A 85 -6.23 31.34 6.91
N ASP A 86 -5.71 30.12 6.81
CA ASP A 86 -5.38 29.33 8.01
C ASP A 86 -3.98 29.70 8.54
N GLU A 87 -3.94 30.30 9.72
CA GLU A 87 -2.70 30.63 10.45
C GLU A 87 -2.27 29.49 11.39
N GLY A 88 -2.92 28.33 11.32
CA GLY A 88 -2.66 27.18 12.17
C GLY A 88 -1.21 26.71 12.14
N THR A 89 -0.68 26.31 13.29
CA THR A 89 0.72 25.86 13.43
C THR A 89 0.82 24.35 13.50
N ALA A 90 -0.18 23.61 13.02
CA ALA A 90 -0.20 22.16 13.06
C ALA A 90 -0.79 21.55 11.79
N PHE A 91 -0.29 20.38 11.40
CA PHE A 91 -0.86 19.55 10.35
C PHE A 91 -1.53 18.30 10.93
N SER A 92 -2.42 17.70 10.15
CA SER A 92 -3.07 16.43 10.47
C SER A 92 -3.32 15.64 9.20
N ILE A 93 -2.67 14.48 9.06
CA ILE A 93 -2.71 13.61 7.88
C ILE A 93 -3.21 12.22 8.29
N PRO A 94 -4.45 11.84 7.92
CA PRO A 94 -4.91 10.48 8.11
C PRO A 94 -4.24 9.54 7.09
N MET A 95 -3.67 8.45 7.59
CA MET A 95 -3.02 7.40 6.81
C MET A 95 -3.83 6.10 6.93
N ASN A 96 -4.55 5.78 5.85
CA ASN A 96 -5.40 4.58 5.76
C ASN A 96 -4.61 3.34 5.30
N TYR A 97 -3.44 3.13 5.91
CA TYR A 97 -2.58 2.00 5.62
C TYR A 97 -2.08 1.37 6.92
N PRO A 98 -2.72 0.28 7.37
CA PRO A 98 -2.32 -0.38 8.61
C PRO A 98 -0.95 -1.07 8.45
N LEU A 99 0.01 -0.67 9.27
CA LEU A 99 1.37 -1.21 9.24
C LEU A 99 1.42 -2.63 9.83
N GLN A 100 2.29 -3.49 9.31
CA GLN A 100 2.48 -4.83 9.87
C GLN A 100 3.23 -4.72 11.21
N ALA A 101 2.81 -5.49 12.21
CA ALA A 101 3.46 -5.54 13.53
C ALA A 101 4.89 -6.08 13.47
N SER A 102 5.72 -5.69 14.44
CA SER A 102 7.13 -6.09 14.57
C SER A 102 7.97 -5.92 13.30
N LYS A 103 7.64 -4.93 12.46
CA LYS A 103 8.43 -4.54 11.28
C LYS A 103 9.02 -3.15 11.44
N LYS A 104 9.99 -2.84 10.57
CA LYS A 104 10.59 -1.52 10.45
C LYS A 104 10.17 -0.88 9.13
N TYR A 105 9.97 0.43 9.16
CA TYR A 105 9.59 1.23 8.01
C TYR A 105 10.41 2.51 7.98
N ASP A 106 10.62 3.02 6.78
CA ASP A 106 11.26 4.31 6.61
C ASP A 106 10.17 5.35 6.37
N VAL A 107 10.27 6.49 7.03
CA VAL A 107 9.28 7.56 6.91
C VAL A 107 9.95 8.83 6.41
N ALA A 108 9.47 9.33 5.28
CA ALA A 108 9.87 10.62 4.74
C ALA A 108 8.75 11.64 4.97
N ILE A 109 9.11 12.79 5.53
CA ILE A 109 8.23 13.92 5.76
C ILE A 109 8.80 15.10 5.00
N THR A 110 8.06 15.56 4.00
CA THR A 110 8.50 16.62 3.08
C THR A 110 7.67 17.86 3.32
N PHE A 111 8.33 18.98 3.57
CA PHE A 111 7.73 20.26 3.89
C PHE A 111 7.90 21.22 2.70
N PHE A 112 6.81 21.87 2.30
CA PHE A 112 6.83 22.86 1.24
C PHE A 112 6.37 24.22 1.78
N SER A 113 7.14 25.26 1.49
CA SER A 113 6.83 26.63 1.86
C SER A 113 6.08 27.35 0.74
N ALA A 114 5.37 28.42 1.09
CA ALA A 114 4.80 29.34 0.10
C ALA A 114 5.91 29.86 -0.84
N VAL A 115 5.60 29.96 -2.14
CA VAL A 115 6.49 30.54 -3.14
C VAL A 115 6.18 32.03 -3.29
N SER A 116 7.19 32.89 -3.15
CA SER A 116 7.02 34.32 -3.37
C SER A 116 6.76 34.63 -4.84
N ASP A 117 6.14 35.78 -5.14
CA ASP A 117 5.87 36.17 -6.53
C ASP A 117 7.16 36.32 -7.34
N GLU A 118 8.25 36.76 -6.72
CA GLU A 118 9.57 36.84 -7.35
C GLU A 118 10.11 35.46 -7.71
N GLN A 119 10.01 34.49 -6.80
CA GLN A 119 10.43 33.11 -7.05
C GLN A 119 9.59 32.43 -8.14
N LYS A 120 8.28 32.70 -8.18
CA LYS A 120 7.40 32.24 -9.27
C LYS A 120 7.82 32.85 -10.60
N ALA A 121 8.11 34.15 -10.62
CA ALA A 121 8.55 34.84 -11.83
C ALA A 121 9.89 34.30 -12.33
N GLU A 122 10.84 34.03 -11.43
CA GLU A 122 12.13 33.41 -11.76
C GLU A 122 11.94 32.01 -12.35
N LEU A 123 11.17 31.14 -11.68
CA LEU A 123 10.86 29.79 -12.17
C LEU A 123 10.24 29.83 -13.58
N TYR A 124 9.28 30.73 -13.78
CA TYR A 124 8.66 30.95 -15.09
C TYR A 124 9.68 31.34 -16.16
N GLN A 125 10.56 32.30 -15.88
CA GLN A 125 11.60 32.71 -16.83
C GLN A 125 12.59 31.58 -17.14
N GLN A 126 13.00 30.81 -16.13
CA GLN A 126 13.90 29.67 -16.30
C GLN A 126 13.27 28.56 -17.16
N LEU A 127 12.02 28.18 -16.85
CA LEU A 127 11.27 27.20 -17.64
C LEU A 127 11.06 27.68 -19.07
N LEU A 128 10.65 28.93 -19.25
CA LEU A 128 10.42 29.53 -20.57
C LEU A 128 11.71 29.56 -21.40
N ALA A 129 12.83 29.97 -20.81
CA ALA A 129 14.14 29.97 -21.48
C ALA A 129 14.55 28.55 -21.91
N ASN A 130 14.38 27.55 -21.05
CA ASN A 130 14.70 26.16 -21.35
C ASN A 130 13.82 25.60 -22.48
N LEU A 131 12.51 25.86 -22.44
CA LEU A 131 11.58 25.43 -23.48
C LEU A 131 11.87 26.12 -24.82
N HIS A 132 12.14 27.42 -24.81
CA HIS A 132 12.51 28.17 -26.02
C HIS A 132 13.83 27.68 -26.61
N ALA A 133 14.86 27.49 -25.79
CA ALA A 133 16.15 26.96 -26.23
C ALA A 133 15.99 25.56 -26.83
N TYR A 134 15.16 24.71 -26.23
CA TYR A 134 14.86 23.38 -26.76
C TYR A 134 14.15 23.45 -28.12
N LEU A 135 13.12 24.31 -28.25
CA LEU A 135 12.43 24.54 -29.52
C LEU A 135 13.39 25.09 -30.59
N ASP A 136 14.27 26.02 -30.25
CA ASP A 136 15.25 26.56 -31.20
C ASP A 136 16.24 25.49 -31.67
N GLN A 137 16.80 24.69 -30.74
CA GLN A 137 17.76 23.64 -31.05
C GLN A 137 17.18 22.50 -31.88
N THR A 138 15.90 22.18 -31.69
CA THR A 138 15.23 21.08 -32.41
C THR A 138 14.76 21.47 -33.81
N THR A 139 14.99 22.73 -34.20
CA THR A 139 14.63 23.28 -35.50
C THR A 139 15.89 23.50 -36.34
N GLN A 140 16.09 22.68 -37.38
CA GLN A 140 17.20 22.89 -38.32
C GLN A 140 16.75 23.63 -39.58
N VAL A 141 17.52 24.66 -39.93
CA VAL A 141 17.38 25.39 -41.20
C VAL A 141 18.23 24.69 -42.27
N GLY A 142 17.61 23.81 -43.06
CA GLY A 142 18.23 23.17 -44.22
C GLY A 142 17.90 23.85 -45.55
N ARG A 143 18.72 23.59 -46.59
CA ARG A 143 18.54 24.14 -47.96
C ARG A 143 17.21 23.77 -48.63
N SER A 144 16.57 22.66 -48.27
CA SER A 144 15.34 22.17 -48.92
C SER A 144 14.05 22.39 -48.13
N GLY A 145 14.11 22.80 -46.86
CA GLY A 145 12.91 22.85 -46.02
C GLY A 145 13.21 23.05 -44.54
N PHE A 146 12.14 23.16 -43.74
CA PHE A 146 12.24 22.95 -42.30
C PHE A 146 12.26 21.44 -42.11
N LYS A 147 13.21 20.93 -41.33
CA LYS A 147 13.06 19.59 -40.79
C LYS A 147 13.15 19.75 -39.29
N LEU A 148 12.07 19.38 -38.61
CA LEU A 148 12.21 19.04 -37.22
C LEU A 148 13.24 17.92 -37.12
N ILE A 149 14.19 18.06 -36.20
CA ILE A 149 15.16 17.00 -35.93
C ILE A 149 14.42 15.76 -35.39
N ARG A 150 13.26 15.97 -34.76
CA ARG A 150 12.43 14.96 -34.10
C ARG A 150 10.97 15.06 -34.55
N LYS A 151 10.22 13.96 -34.48
CA LYS A 151 8.77 13.98 -34.75
C LYS A 151 8.04 14.86 -33.73
N SER A 152 6.96 15.53 -34.12
CA SER A 152 6.18 16.42 -33.24
C SER A 152 5.76 15.78 -31.92
N LYS A 153 5.30 14.52 -31.95
CA LYS A 153 4.93 13.78 -30.73
C LYS A 153 6.08 13.66 -29.73
N GLN A 154 7.30 13.45 -30.24
CA GLN A 154 8.49 13.36 -29.40
C GLN A 154 8.83 14.74 -28.81
N LEU A 155 8.69 15.82 -29.60
CA LEU A 155 8.91 17.18 -29.10
C LEU A 155 7.95 17.53 -27.97
N VAL A 156 6.65 17.23 -28.11
CA VAL A 156 5.67 17.45 -27.03
C VAL A 156 6.06 16.67 -25.77
N ALA A 157 6.46 15.40 -25.92
CA ALA A 157 6.91 14.58 -24.79
C ALA A 157 8.17 15.15 -24.10
N ASP A 158 9.11 15.67 -24.89
CA ASP A 158 10.34 16.29 -24.38
C ASP A 158 10.02 17.62 -23.66
N LEU A 159 9.15 18.46 -24.23
CA LEU A 159 8.66 19.70 -23.59
C LEU A 159 7.98 19.40 -22.26
N ASN A 160 7.10 18.37 -22.23
CA ASN A 160 6.47 17.91 -21.00
C ASN A 160 7.51 17.49 -19.97
N THR A 161 8.55 16.77 -20.39
CA THR A 161 9.64 16.30 -19.51
C THR A 161 10.42 17.47 -18.91
N ILE A 162 10.68 18.53 -19.68
CA ILE A 162 11.34 19.75 -19.19
C ILE A 162 10.52 20.39 -18.07
N VAL A 163 9.21 20.57 -18.28
CA VAL A 163 8.31 21.15 -17.26
C VAL A 163 8.23 20.24 -16.04
N TRP A 164 8.03 18.93 -16.23
CA TRP A 164 8.01 17.96 -15.13
C TRP A 164 9.26 18.01 -14.27
N THR A 165 10.43 18.09 -14.91
CA THR A 165 11.73 18.16 -14.22
C THR A 165 11.86 19.47 -13.44
N GLY A 166 11.50 20.60 -14.06
CA GLY A 166 11.55 21.90 -13.37
C GLY A 166 10.55 22.03 -12.21
N LEU A 167 9.44 21.28 -12.25
CA LEU A 167 8.42 21.28 -11.20
C LEU A 167 8.62 20.21 -10.12
N GLN A 168 9.69 19.40 -10.16
CA GLN A 168 9.91 18.31 -9.20
C GLN A 168 9.87 18.77 -7.73
N ASN A 169 10.42 19.96 -7.48
CA ASN A 169 10.49 20.57 -6.15
C ASN A 169 9.27 21.43 -5.81
N TYR A 170 8.22 21.40 -6.64
CA TYR A 170 7.03 22.22 -6.47
C TYR A 170 5.79 21.35 -6.29
N ARG A 171 4.83 21.85 -5.51
CA ARG A 171 3.52 21.21 -5.29
C ARG A 171 2.41 22.23 -5.43
N SER A 172 1.35 21.83 -6.13
CA SER A 172 0.16 22.64 -6.29
C SER A 172 -0.74 22.56 -5.05
N LYS A 173 -1.16 23.71 -4.54
CA LYS A 173 -2.12 23.79 -3.42
C LYS A 173 -3.55 23.44 -3.86
N THR A 174 -3.88 23.58 -5.15
CA THR A 174 -5.25 23.46 -5.68
C THR A 174 -5.58 22.11 -6.32
N ASN A 175 -4.74 21.08 -6.14
CA ASN A 175 -4.82 19.76 -6.82
C ASN A 175 -4.69 19.82 -8.35
N LEU A 176 -4.45 21.00 -8.92
CA LEU A 176 -4.17 21.17 -10.34
C LEU A 176 -2.69 20.86 -10.57
N SER A 177 -2.40 19.67 -11.09
CA SER A 177 -1.08 19.29 -11.57
C SER A 177 -0.91 19.64 -13.03
N PHE A 178 0.34 19.88 -13.45
CA PHE A 178 0.66 19.83 -14.88
C PHE A 178 0.37 18.42 -15.38
N ASN A 179 -0.41 18.27 -16.44
CA ASN A 179 -0.70 16.95 -17.03
C ASN A 179 -0.09 16.80 -18.44
N GLY A 180 0.78 17.74 -18.80
CA GLY A 180 1.29 17.92 -20.16
C GLY A 180 0.69 19.16 -20.84
N PHE A 181 1.37 19.64 -21.87
CA PHE A 181 0.86 20.64 -22.79
C PHE A 181 -0.36 20.11 -23.55
N SER A 182 -1.25 21.03 -23.93
CA SER A 182 -2.50 20.68 -24.59
C SER A 182 -2.31 20.19 -26.04
N ASP A 183 -3.39 19.62 -26.59
CA ASP A 183 -3.46 19.25 -28.01
C ASP A 183 -3.27 20.45 -28.95
N LEU A 184 -3.53 21.69 -28.50
CA LEU A 184 -3.30 22.89 -29.30
C LEU A 184 -1.80 23.13 -29.53
N VAL A 185 -0.97 22.93 -28.50
CA VAL A 185 0.48 22.98 -28.63
C VAL A 185 0.96 21.85 -29.55
N ALA A 186 0.42 20.64 -29.39
CA ALA A 186 0.74 19.52 -30.27
C ALA A 186 0.41 19.84 -31.74
N GLN A 187 -0.78 20.39 -32.00
CA GLN A 187 -1.22 20.79 -33.34
C GLN A 187 -0.35 21.90 -33.93
N SER A 188 0.07 22.87 -33.13
CA SER A 188 0.96 23.95 -33.62
C SER A 188 2.36 23.45 -33.94
N ILE A 189 2.88 22.48 -33.18
CA ILE A 189 4.14 21.80 -33.51
C ILE A 189 3.98 20.97 -34.80
N ASP A 190 2.86 20.26 -34.97
CA ASP A 190 2.55 19.53 -36.20
C ASP A 190 2.43 20.46 -37.43
N ASN A 191 1.81 21.62 -37.25
CA ASN A 191 1.72 22.63 -38.30
C ASN A 191 3.12 23.15 -38.69
N LEU A 192 4.03 23.27 -37.72
CA LEU A 192 5.40 23.71 -37.95
C LEU A 192 6.21 22.67 -38.76
N ASP A 193 5.92 21.37 -38.65
CA ASP A 193 6.48 20.33 -39.54
C ASP A 193 5.87 20.37 -40.96
N ASN A 194 4.57 20.66 -41.04
CA ASN A 194 3.79 20.55 -42.28
C ASN A 194 3.64 21.87 -43.07
N THR A 195 4.23 22.97 -42.61
CA THR A 195 4.11 24.28 -43.27
C THR A 195 4.80 24.27 -44.64
N LYS A 196 3.99 24.26 -45.71
CA LYS A 196 4.43 24.37 -47.11
C LYS A 196 4.22 25.80 -47.62
N LEU A 197 5.06 26.23 -48.58
CA LEU A 197 4.82 27.48 -49.30
C LEU A 197 3.50 27.40 -50.08
N PRO A 198 2.67 28.46 -50.06
CA PRO A 198 1.51 28.57 -50.94
C PRO A 198 1.90 28.43 -52.40
N ALA A 199 1.05 27.80 -53.22
CA ALA A 199 1.29 27.60 -54.65
C ALA A 199 1.57 28.92 -55.39
N SER A 200 0.91 30.02 -54.96
CA SER A 200 1.09 31.38 -55.48
C SER A 200 2.49 31.96 -55.27
N MET A 201 3.28 31.38 -54.36
CA MET A 201 4.66 31.82 -54.06
C MET A 201 5.72 30.91 -54.67
N GLN A 202 5.33 29.85 -55.37
CA GLN A 202 6.26 28.92 -56.04
C GLN A 202 6.84 29.47 -57.34
N SER A 203 6.30 30.57 -57.87
CA SER A 203 6.80 31.29 -59.04
C SER A 203 7.87 32.35 -58.72
N LEU A 204 8.15 32.61 -57.44
CA LEU A 204 9.14 33.62 -57.03
C LEU A 204 10.60 33.20 -57.37
N PRO A 205 11.54 34.15 -57.48
CA PRO A 205 12.98 33.84 -57.55
C PRO A 205 13.45 33.04 -56.33
N ASP A 206 14.42 32.14 -56.49
CA ASP A 206 14.84 31.20 -55.44
C ASP A 206 15.34 31.90 -54.16
N SER A 207 16.06 33.02 -54.29
CA SER A 207 16.48 33.83 -53.15
C SER A 207 15.31 34.41 -52.33
N LEU A 208 14.24 34.86 -53.01
CA LEU A 208 13.03 35.37 -52.38
C LEU A 208 12.17 34.25 -51.78
N LYS A 209 12.14 33.07 -52.42
CA LYS A 209 11.50 31.87 -51.88
C LYS A 209 12.14 31.42 -50.57
N GLU A 210 13.47 31.39 -50.51
CA GLU A 210 14.20 31.01 -49.29
C GLU A 210 13.95 32.01 -48.16
N ALA A 211 14.02 33.31 -48.44
CA ALA A 211 13.73 34.35 -47.45
C ALA A 211 12.28 34.29 -46.93
N LYS A 212 11.29 34.11 -47.82
CA LYS A 212 9.88 33.99 -47.43
C LYS A 212 9.59 32.70 -46.66
N LYS A 213 10.21 31.57 -47.03
CA LYS A 213 10.17 30.33 -46.25
C LYS A 213 10.71 30.57 -44.84
N ALA A 214 11.88 31.21 -44.71
CA ALA A 214 12.48 31.51 -43.42
C ALA A 214 11.57 32.39 -42.55
N ALA A 215 10.95 33.42 -43.13
CA ALA A 215 10.01 34.30 -42.42
C ALA A 215 8.74 33.58 -41.94
N MET A 216 8.11 32.75 -42.79
CA MET A 216 6.94 31.95 -42.39
C MET A 216 7.27 30.96 -41.27
N LYS A 217 8.47 30.38 -41.29
CA LYS A 217 8.95 29.46 -40.25
C LYS A 217 9.21 30.16 -38.93
N ALA A 218 9.86 31.32 -38.96
CA ALA A 218 10.07 32.14 -37.77
C ALA A 218 8.72 32.52 -37.13
N HIS A 219 7.73 32.83 -37.96
CA HIS A 219 6.37 33.10 -37.48
C HIS A 219 5.70 31.86 -36.86
N ALA A 220 5.75 30.69 -37.51
CA ALA A 220 5.17 29.46 -36.97
C ALA A 220 5.85 29.01 -35.66
N LEU A 221 7.17 29.10 -35.58
CA LEU A 221 7.93 28.85 -34.35
C LEU A 221 7.54 29.83 -33.25
N GLN A 222 7.39 31.11 -33.59
CA GLN A 222 6.94 32.12 -32.64
C GLN A 222 5.52 31.83 -32.13
N GLN A 223 4.61 31.33 -32.98
CA GLN A 223 3.27 30.91 -32.55
C GLN A 223 3.32 29.76 -31.54
N VAL A 224 4.15 28.74 -31.79
CA VAL A 224 4.36 27.63 -30.84
C VAL A 224 4.90 28.18 -29.51
N LYS A 225 5.92 29.04 -29.55
CA LYS A 225 6.49 29.67 -28.36
C LYS A 225 5.44 30.45 -27.57
N THR A 226 4.62 31.27 -28.24
CA THR A 226 3.54 32.03 -27.59
C THR A 226 2.48 31.14 -26.96
N GLN A 227 2.13 30.00 -27.58
CA GLN A 227 1.18 29.06 -26.98
C GLN A 227 1.76 28.37 -25.75
N VAL A 228 2.99 27.85 -25.85
CA VAL A 228 3.72 27.25 -24.73
C VAL A 228 3.83 28.25 -23.57
N ASP A 229 4.15 29.50 -23.88
CA ASP A 229 4.20 30.59 -22.90
C ASP A 229 2.86 30.79 -22.19
N SER A 230 1.76 30.88 -22.96
CA SER A 230 0.42 31.08 -22.39
C SER A 230 -0.02 29.94 -21.47
N GLU A 231 0.26 28.69 -21.84
CA GLU A 231 -0.07 27.51 -21.02
C GLU A 231 0.81 27.44 -19.77
N LEU A 232 2.11 27.72 -19.90
CA LEU A 232 3.02 27.76 -18.77
C LEU A 232 2.62 28.87 -17.79
N ARG A 233 2.24 30.04 -18.30
CA ARG A 233 1.76 31.14 -17.47
C ARG A 233 0.47 30.76 -16.73
N PHE A 234 -0.48 30.12 -17.41
CA PHE A 234 -1.72 29.64 -16.78
C PHE A 234 -1.42 28.64 -15.65
N LEU A 235 -0.48 27.72 -15.88
CA LEU A 235 -0.03 26.74 -14.89
C LEU A 235 0.64 27.40 -13.67
N LEU A 236 1.57 28.33 -13.89
CA LEU A 236 2.36 28.95 -12.81
C LEU A 236 1.63 30.07 -12.07
N ASN A 237 0.56 30.63 -12.65
CA ASN A 237 -0.30 31.60 -11.98
C ASN A 237 -1.15 30.97 -10.84
N GLN A 238 -1.02 29.66 -10.63
CA GLN A 238 -1.67 28.97 -9.53
C GLN A 238 -0.87 29.11 -8.22
N ASP A 239 -1.48 28.65 -7.14
CA ASP A 239 -0.84 28.60 -5.84
C ASP A 239 0.08 27.38 -5.74
N TRP A 240 1.38 27.66 -5.82
CA TRP A 240 2.45 26.68 -5.70
C TRP A 240 3.15 26.82 -4.35
N ALA A 241 3.59 25.68 -3.83
CA ALA A 241 4.51 25.57 -2.71
C ALA A 241 5.83 24.96 -3.21
N MET A 242 6.97 25.43 -2.69
CA MET A 242 8.31 24.96 -3.05
C MET A 242 8.89 24.14 -1.91
N LEU A 243 9.66 23.11 -2.25
CA LEU A 243 10.36 22.25 -1.31
C LEU A 243 11.23 23.10 -0.39
N TYR A 244 10.95 23.03 0.91
CA TYR A 244 11.68 23.74 1.94
C TYR A 244 12.63 22.79 2.67
N ASP A 245 12.12 21.66 3.14
CA ASP A 245 12.90 20.68 3.89
C ASP A 245 12.33 19.26 3.67
N GLN A 246 13.17 18.26 3.85
CA GLN A 246 12.79 16.87 3.88
C GLN A 246 13.46 16.17 5.06
N ARG A 247 12.63 15.60 5.93
CA ARG A 247 13.06 14.82 7.07
C ARG A 247 12.87 13.34 6.77
N TYR A 248 13.92 12.58 7.02
CA TYR A 248 13.93 11.15 6.79
C TYR A 248 14.24 10.44 8.11
N ILE A 249 13.44 9.42 8.41
CA ILE A 249 13.59 8.57 9.58
C ILE A 249 13.73 7.14 9.06
N ASP A 250 14.92 6.58 9.25
CA ASP A 250 15.26 5.23 8.83
C ASP A 250 14.88 4.22 9.90
N ASP A 251 14.48 3.02 9.50
CA ASP A 251 14.37 1.86 10.40
C ASP A 251 13.41 2.02 11.58
N TYR A 252 12.36 2.82 11.43
CA TYR A 252 11.46 3.12 12.53
C TYR A 252 10.58 1.90 12.87
N PRO A 253 10.59 1.41 14.12
CA PRO A 253 9.89 0.18 14.50
C PRO A 253 8.38 0.42 14.64
N THR A 254 7.60 -0.62 14.36
CA THR A 254 6.19 -0.69 14.76
C THR A 254 6.01 -1.43 16.09
N GLU A 255 4.88 -1.24 16.75
CA GLU A 255 4.49 -1.97 17.94
C GLU A 255 4.70 -3.48 17.79
N ASP A 256 5.28 -4.09 18.83
CA ASP A 256 5.48 -5.52 18.90
C ASP A 256 4.17 -6.22 19.25
N ARG A 257 3.87 -7.33 18.57
CA ARG A 257 2.83 -8.26 19.01
C ARG A 257 3.44 -9.55 19.53
N PRO A 258 3.20 -9.91 20.80
CA PRO A 258 3.66 -11.18 21.32
C PRO A 258 2.96 -12.31 20.56
N THR A 259 3.75 -13.32 20.20
CA THR A 259 3.20 -14.55 19.64
C THR A 259 2.46 -15.28 20.76
N HIS A 260 1.25 -15.77 20.48
CA HIS A 260 0.46 -16.56 21.43
C HIS A 260 0.26 -17.96 20.87
N PHE A 261 0.16 -18.94 21.76
CA PHE A 261 -0.33 -20.26 21.44
C PHE A 261 -1.63 -20.50 22.20
N ALA A 262 -2.47 -21.39 21.69
CA ALA A 262 -3.73 -21.74 22.31
C ALA A 262 -3.66 -23.15 22.87
N ILE A 263 -4.33 -23.37 23.99
CA ILE A 263 -4.71 -24.72 24.40
C ILE A 263 -6.05 -25.03 23.72
N ASN A 264 -6.14 -26.20 23.10
CA ASN A 264 -7.36 -26.64 22.43
C ASN A 264 -7.87 -27.93 23.05
N ALA A 265 -9.17 -27.97 23.35
CA ALA A 265 -9.86 -29.13 23.87
C ALA A 265 -11.16 -29.32 23.11
N GLY A 266 -11.48 -30.56 22.75
CA GLY A 266 -12.62 -30.83 21.90
C GLY A 266 -13.07 -32.27 21.93
N TYR A 267 -14.05 -32.56 21.08
CA TYR A 267 -14.56 -33.90 20.83
C TYR A 267 -14.52 -34.16 19.33
N GLY A 268 -14.05 -35.34 18.92
CA GLY A 268 -13.99 -35.65 17.50
C GLY A 268 -13.79 -37.13 17.22
N GLY A 269 -13.95 -37.46 15.94
CA GLY A 269 -13.93 -38.81 15.43
C GLY A 269 -12.79 -39.05 14.46
N ILE A 270 -12.19 -40.24 14.54
CA ILE A 270 -11.25 -40.78 13.56
C ILE A 270 -11.98 -41.84 12.75
N TRP A 271 -11.79 -41.80 11.43
CA TRP A 271 -12.27 -42.87 10.58
C TRP A 271 -11.32 -44.07 10.66
N LEU A 272 -11.79 -45.18 11.25
CA LEU A 272 -10.96 -46.35 11.51
C LEU A 272 -10.94 -47.28 10.30
N ASN A 273 -12.11 -47.68 9.80
CA ASN A 273 -12.23 -48.61 8.67
C ASN A 273 -13.62 -48.56 8.01
N GLY A 274 -13.75 -48.88 6.72
CA GLY A 274 -15.05 -49.01 6.03
C GLY A 274 -15.03 -48.66 4.54
N LYS A 275 -16.08 -49.02 3.80
CA LYS A 275 -16.42 -48.47 2.47
C LYS A 275 -17.65 -47.57 2.63
N LEU A 276 -17.79 -46.53 1.80
CA LEU A 276 -18.89 -45.54 1.89
C LEU A 276 -20.30 -46.15 1.89
N ASP A 277 -20.45 -47.41 1.45
CA ASP A 277 -21.75 -48.01 1.17
C ASP A 277 -22.38 -48.90 2.24
N ASP A 278 -21.75 -49.27 3.38
CA ASP A 278 -22.58 -49.81 4.49
C ASP A 278 -21.99 -50.09 5.89
N LYS A 279 -20.67 -50.03 6.14
CA LYS A 279 -20.14 -50.21 7.52
C LYS A 279 -18.87 -49.41 7.74
N SER A 280 -19.03 -48.14 8.06
CA SER A 280 -17.94 -47.26 8.49
C SER A 280 -17.81 -47.30 10.02
N SER A 281 -16.67 -47.79 10.49
CA SER A 281 -16.29 -47.80 11.90
C SER A 281 -15.57 -46.50 12.22
N PHE A 282 -16.10 -45.77 13.21
CA PHE A 282 -15.55 -44.51 13.69
C PHE A 282 -15.18 -44.67 15.16
N GLY A 283 -14.02 -44.15 15.53
CA GLY A 283 -13.64 -43.99 16.93
C GLY A 283 -13.83 -42.54 17.34
N ASP A 284 -14.58 -42.29 18.40
CA ASP A 284 -14.82 -40.94 18.92
C ASP A 284 -14.33 -40.78 20.36
N ALA A 285 -13.68 -39.64 20.64
CA ALA A 285 -13.16 -39.34 21.96
C ALA A 285 -12.92 -37.83 22.12
N ALA A 286 -12.82 -37.41 23.39
CA ALA A 286 -12.30 -36.10 23.71
C ALA A 286 -10.80 -36.03 23.37
N TYR A 287 -10.34 -34.88 22.89
CA TYR A 287 -8.94 -34.63 22.56
C TYR A 287 -8.45 -33.32 23.17
N PHE A 288 -7.14 -33.23 23.36
CA PHE A 288 -6.46 -32.08 23.94
C PHE A 288 -5.17 -31.80 23.19
N GLY A 289 -4.80 -30.52 23.04
CA GLY A 289 -3.59 -30.16 22.34
C GLY A 289 -3.22 -28.69 22.43
N LEU A 290 -2.24 -28.35 21.60
CA LEU A 290 -1.73 -27.00 21.39
C LEU A 290 -2.08 -26.53 19.99
N GLY A 291 -2.46 -25.26 19.88
CA GLY A 291 -2.80 -24.58 18.64
C GLY A 291 -1.90 -23.38 18.39
N PHE A 292 -1.33 -23.30 17.20
CA PHE A 292 -0.52 -22.19 16.73
C PHE A 292 -1.29 -21.45 15.62
N PRO A 293 -1.67 -20.18 15.82
CA PRO A 293 -2.39 -19.42 14.79
C PRO A 293 -1.53 -19.32 13.52
N LEU A 294 -2.15 -19.47 12.35
CA LEU A 294 -1.43 -19.31 11.08
C LEU A 294 -1.05 -17.85 10.82
N SER A 295 -1.83 -16.91 11.35
CA SER A 295 -1.50 -15.50 11.38
C SER A 295 -1.99 -14.87 12.68
N THR A 296 -1.15 -14.05 13.30
CA THR A 296 -1.53 -13.19 14.44
C THR A 296 -1.95 -11.78 13.98
N SER A 297 -1.94 -11.54 12.68
CA SER A 297 -2.08 -10.22 12.08
C SER A 297 -3.51 -9.93 11.62
N THR A 298 -4.09 -8.80 12.03
CA THR A 298 -5.45 -8.36 11.65
C THR A 298 -5.55 -7.84 10.22
N ILE A 299 -4.42 -7.66 9.53
CA ILE A 299 -4.37 -7.30 8.10
C ILE A 299 -4.26 -8.53 7.18
N ALA A 300 -4.02 -9.73 7.73
CA ALA A 300 -3.95 -10.96 6.94
C ALA A 300 -5.32 -11.35 6.35
N PRO A 301 -5.41 -12.19 5.32
CA PRO A 301 -6.69 -12.74 4.87
C PRO A 301 -7.44 -13.42 6.01
N ARG A 302 -8.77 -13.22 6.11
CA ARG A 302 -9.63 -13.80 7.18
C ARG A 302 -9.38 -15.29 7.40
N PHE A 303 -9.20 -16.04 6.31
CA PHE A 303 -8.89 -17.46 6.40
C PHE A 303 -7.66 -17.77 7.26
N LEU A 304 -6.56 -17.02 7.10
CA LEU A 304 -5.34 -17.21 7.89
C LEU A 304 -5.46 -16.68 9.31
N GLN A 305 -6.30 -15.66 9.55
CA GLN A 305 -6.59 -15.14 10.89
C GLN A 305 -7.39 -16.16 11.72
N ASP A 306 -8.34 -16.85 11.09
CA ASP A 306 -9.25 -17.78 11.74
C ASP A 306 -8.73 -19.24 11.76
N ALA A 307 -7.69 -19.54 10.99
CA ALA A 307 -7.04 -20.84 10.91
C ALA A 307 -5.83 -20.96 11.84
N SER A 308 -5.57 -22.17 12.30
CA SER A 308 -4.48 -22.48 13.22
C SER A 308 -4.03 -23.92 13.06
N LEU A 309 -2.72 -24.15 13.10
CA LEU A 309 -2.15 -25.49 13.15
C LEU A 309 -2.34 -26.04 14.55
N THR A 310 -2.82 -27.28 14.67
CA THR A 310 -3.04 -27.93 15.97
C THR A 310 -2.36 -29.28 16.02
N VAL A 311 -1.79 -29.58 17.17
CA VAL A 311 -1.19 -30.88 17.48
C VAL A 311 -1.61 -31.30 18.88
N GLY A 312 -1.90 -32.58 19.07
CA GLY A 312 -2.36 -33.06 20.37
C GLY A 312 -2.59 -34.56 20.42
N PHE A 313 -3.34 -35.00 21.42
CA PHE A 313 -3.64 -36.40 21.67
C PHE A 313 -5.10 -36.60 22.07
N PHE A 314 -5.62 -37.80 21.81
CA PHE A 314 -6.93 -38.22 22.29
C PHE A 314 -6.84 -38.78 23.70
N THR A 315 -7.86 -38.51 24.51
CA THR A 315 -7.95 -38.93 25.91
C THR A 315 -8.17 -40.44 26.09
N ARG A 316 -8.69 -41.10 25.05
CA ARG A 316 -9.05 -42.53 25.06
C ARG A 316 -8.54 -43.22 23.80
N ASN A 317 -8.42 -44.54 23.91
CA ASN A 317 -8.08 -45.42 22.78
C ASN A 317 -9.38 -45.87 22.12
N PHE A 318 -9.32 -46.23 20.85
CA PHE A 318 -10.50 -46.62 20.10
C PHE A 318 -10.54 -48.13 19.90
N ASN A 319 -11.72 -48.72 19.99
CA ASN A 319 -11.91 -50.13 19.72
C ASN A 319 -12.72 -50.26 18.43
N GLY A 320 -12.21 -51.02 17.47
CA GLY A 320 -12.94 -51.38 16.26
C GLY A 320 -13.95 -52.50 16.54
N ASP A 321 -14.96 -52.59 15.67
CA ASP A 321 -16.01 -53.63 15.73
C ASP A 321 -15.45 -55.06 15.55
N ASP A 322 -14.21 -55.18 15.07
CA ASP A 322 -13.44 -56.41 14.87
C ASP A 322 -12.59 -56.82 16.09
N GLY A 323 -12.72 -56.12 17.22
CA GLY A 323 -11.91 -56.34 18.42
C GLY A 323 -10.48 -55.80 18.33
N THR A 324 -10.15 -55.05 17.28
CA THR A 324 -8.86 -54.37 17.15
C THR A 324 -8.84 -53.13 18.05
N THR A 325 -7.76 -52.98 18.84
CA THR A 325 -7.52 -51.75 19.60
C THR A 325 -6.62 -50.81 18.80
N TYR A 326 -7.06 -49.56 18.65
CA TYR A 326 -6.31 -48.46 18.07
C TYR A 326 -5.83 -47.53 19.18
N SER A 327 -4.54 -47.62 19.49
CA SER A 327 -3.85 -46.73 20.42
C SER A 327 -2.97 -45.74 19.63
N GLY A 328 -1.98 -45.13 20.27
CA GLY A 328 -0.99 -44.34 19.55
C GLY A 328 0.41 -44.58 20.08
N PRO A 329 1.42 -44.19 19.28
CA PRO A 329 2.80 -44.61 19.45
C PRO A 329 3.49 -44.02 20.68
N ILE A 330 2.95 -42.91 21.20
CA ILE A 330 3.54 -42.16 22.31
C ILE A 330 2.47 -42.08 23.43
N PHE A 331 2.85 -42.53 24.63
CA PHE A 331 1.96 -42.66 25.81
C PHE A 331 0.74 -43.57 25.63
N ASN A 332 0.76 -44.48 24.65
CA ASN A 332 -0.35 -45.38 24.33
C ASN A 332 -1.66 -44.61 24.02
N ARG A 333 -1.55 -43.38 23.50
CA ARG A 333 -2.67 -42.50 23.13
C ARG A 333 -2.58 -42.08 21.67
N PRO A 334 -3.68 -42.14 20.90
CA PRO A 334 -3.73 -41.61 19.54
C PRO A 334 -3.29 -40.15 19.47
N LEU A 335 -2.40 -39.81 18.53
CA LEU A 335 -1.93 -38.44 18.30
C LEU A 335 -2.65 -37.84 17.09
N TYR A 336 -2.85 -36.52 17.07
CA TYR A 336 -3.39 -35.83 15.90
C TYR A 336 -2.56 -34.60 15.53
N ALA A 337 -2.56 -34.30 14.23
CA ALA A 337 -2.09 -33.04 13.68
C ALA A 337 -3.12 -32.57 12.63
N GLY A 338 -3.50 -31.29 12.69
CA GLY A 338 -4.57 -30.79 11.83
C GLY A 338 -4.66 -29.28 11.79
N ILE A 339 -5.55 -28.79 10.93
CA ILE A 339 -5.91 -27.38 10.84
C ILE A 339 -7.24 -27.21 11.57
N ASP A 340 -7.26 -26.24 12.46
CA ASP A 340 -8.46 -25.82 13.16
C ASP A 340 -8.90 -24.45 12.65
N TYR A 341 -10.17 -24.35 12.27
CA TYR A 341 -10.79 -23.18 11.65
C TYR A 341 -11.97 -22.68 12.50
N LYS A 342 -12.00 -21.37 12.77
CA LYS A 342 -13.07 -20.74 13.55
C LYS A 342 -14.38 -20.67 12.76
N LEU A 343 -15.42 -21.32 13.27
CA LEU A 343 -16.77 -21.23 12.70
C LEU A 343 -17.58 -20.10 13.34
N PHE A 344 -17.63 -20.06 14.68
CA PHE A 344 -18.38 -19.06 15.46
C PHE A 344 -17.73 -18.89 16.83
N SER A 345 -17.55 -17.65 17.30
CA SER A 345 -17.04 -17.33 18.66
C SER A 345 -15.91 -18.27 19.14
N PHE A 346 -16.20 -19.18 20.07
CA PHE A 346 -15.24 -20.16 20.62
C PHE A 346 -15.31 -21.54 19.96
N ILE A 347 -16.29 -21.80 19.10
CA ILE A 347 -16.49 -23.08 18.39
C ILE A 347 -15.65 -23.10 17.12
N ARG A 348 -14.82 -24.14 17.00
CA ARG A 348 -13.90 -24.33 15.89
C ARG A 348 -14.02 -25.73 15.33
N LEU A 349 -13.84 -25.86 14.02
CA LEU A 349 -13.79 -27.13 13.30
C LEU A 349 -12.33 -27.53 13.15
N ASN A 350 -11.99 -28.71 13.65
CA ASN A 350 -10.66 -29.28 13.51
C ASN A 350 -10.69 -30.42 12.50
N GLY A 351 -9.85 -30.34 11.47
CA GLY A 351 -9.70 -31.36 10.46
C GLY A 351 -8.23 -31.68 10.23
N GLY A 352 -7.90 -32.95 10.15
CA GLY A 352 -6.52 -33.36 9.95
C GLY A 352 -6.35 -34.85 9.88
N ALA A 353 -5.20 -35.30 10.39
CA ALA A 353 -4.85 -36.71 10.43
C ALA A 353 -4.43 -37.11 11.84
N ALA A 354 -4.86 -38.30 12.23
CA ALA A 354 -4.48 -38.96 13.45
C ALA A 354 -3.50 -40.10 13.17
N ILE A 355 -2.45 -40.17 13.96
CA ILE A 355 -1.46 -41.24 13.97
C ILE A 355 -1.90 -42.25 15.02
N ILE A 356 -2.23 -43.45 14.57
CA ILE A 356 -2.71 -44.54 15.41
C ILE A 356 -1.86 -45.79 15.23
N GLU A 357 -1.74 -46.57 16.28
CA GLU A 357 -1.10 -47.88 16.28
C GLU A 357 -2.17 -48.96 16.35
N LYS A 358 -2.17 -49.85 15.37
CA LYS A 358 -3.14 -50.95 15.28
C LYS A 358 -2.61 -52.17 16.03
N THR A 359 -3.33 -52.62 17.06
CA THR A 359 -3.08 -53.89 17.74
C THR A 359 -4.20 -54.87 17.41
N PRO A 360 -3.96 -55.89 16.55
CA PRO A 360 -4.98 -56.88 16.20
C PRO A 360 -5.33 -57.77 17.40
N ALA A 361 -6.57 -58.28 17.45
CA ALA A 361 -7.05 -59.17 18.51
C ALA A 361 -6.18 -60.43 18.74
N ASN A 362 -5.44 -60.87 17.70
CA ASN A 362 -4.56 -62.05 17.74
C ASN A 362 -3.09 -61.73 18.12
N GLY A 363 -2.76 -60.48 18.47
CA GLY A 363 -1.43 -60.09 18.96
C GLY A 363 -0.29 -60.09 17.94
N SER A 364 -0.58 -60.31 16.65
CA SER A 364 0.42 -60.43 15.59
C SER A 364 0.80 -59.08 14.99
N GLY A 365 1.78 -58.41 15.58
CA GLY A 365 2.49 -57.25 15.02
C GLY A 365 1.73 -55.93 15.07
N ASN A 366 2.40 -54.88 15.55
CA ASN A 366 1.86 -53.53 15.59
C ASN A 366 2.20 -52.78 14.30
N SER A 367 1.22 -52.08 13.72
CA SER A 367 1.43 -51.24 12.54
C SER A 367 0.94 -49.81 12.81
N ILE A 368 1.79 -48.83 12.50
CA ILE A 368 1.43 -47.40 12.57
C ILE A 368 0.67 -47.03 11.30
N VAL A 369 -0.48 -46.38 11.46
CA VAL A 369 -1.36 -45.97 10.35
C VAL A 369 -1.79 -44.53 10.55
N LEU A 370 -1.89 -43.79 9.44
CA LEU A 370 -2.43 -42.44 9.41
C LEU A 370 -3.91 -42.50 8.99
N LYS A 371 -4.79 -41.89 9.78
CA LYS A 371 -6.24 -41.86 9.51
C LYS A 371 -6.77 -40.44 9.53
N PRO A 372 -7.75 -40.10 8.67
CA PRO A 372 -8.37 -38.78 8.71
C PRO A 372 -9.16 -38.61 10.00
N PHE A 373 -9.12 -37.39 10.52
CA PHE A 373 -9.78 -36.96 11.75
C PHE A 373 -10.62 -35.71 11.49
N LEU A 374 -11.80 -35.67 12.10
CA LEU A 374 -12.66 -34.50 12.14
C LEU A 374 -13.23 -34.31 13.54
N GLY A 375 -13.23 -33.08 14.05
CA GLY A 375 -13.75 -32.78 15.38
C GLY A 375 -14.15 -31.32 15.57
N ILE A 376 -14.75 -31.06 16.71
CA ILE A 376 -15.13 -29.71 17.15
C ILE A 376 -14.33 -29.38 18.41
N SER A 377 -13.72 -28.19 18.47
CA SER A 377 -12.96 -27.74 19.64
C SER A 377 -13.39 -26.38 20.16
N ALA A 378 -13.08 -26.16 21.43
CA ALA A 378 -12.93 -24.85 22.04
C ALA A 378 -11.45 -24.54 22.25
N LYS A 379 -11.09 -23.25 22.13
CA LYS A 379 -9.72 -22.77 22.33
C LYS A 379 -9.64 -21.67 23.37
N VAL A 380 -8.61 -21.75 24.20
CA VAL A 380 -8.21 -20.70 25.13
C VAL A 380 -6.82 -20.22 24.72
N ASN A 381 -6.73 -18.94 24.34
CA ASN A 381 -5.46 -18.34 23.95
C ASN A 381 -4.64 -18.01 25.20
N ILE A 382 -3.37 -18.42 25.18
CA ILE A 382 -2.40 -18.11 26.23
C ILE A 382 -1.30 -17.27 25.61
N SER A 383 -1.21 -16.01 26.03
CA SER A 383 -0.07 -15.15 25.73
C SER A 383 1.00 -15.39 26.78
N LEU A 384 2.09 -16.06 26.39
CA LEU A 384 3.30 -16.08 27.22
C LEU A 384 4.27 -15.04 26.65
N SER A 385 4.62 -14.04 27.46
CA SER A 385 5.86 -13.30 27.23
C SER A 385 6.98 -14.22 27.71
N LEU A 386 7.65 -14.92 26.80
CA LEU A 386 8.93 -15.55 27.16
C LEU A 386 9.93 -14.43 27.45
N ASP A 387 10.68 -14.59 28.54
CA ASP A 387 11.66 -13.60 29.03
C ASP A 387 12.57 -13.15 27.89
N LYS A 388 12.79 -11.83 27.78
CA LYS A 388 13.40 -11.18 26.62
C LYS A 388 14.92 -11.22 26.64
#